data_AF-A0A2A4VJA1-F1
#
_entry.id   AF-A0A2A4VJA1-F1
#
_cell.length_a   1.000
_cell.length_b   1.000
_cell.length_c   1.000
_cell.angle_alpha   90.00
_cell.angle_beta   90.00
_cell.angle_gamma   90.00
#
_symmetry.space_group_name_H-M   'P 1'
#
loop_
_entity.id
_entity.type
_entity.pdbx_description
1 polymer ?
#
loop_
_entity_poly.entity_id
_entity_poly.type
_entity_poly.pdbx_seq_one_letter_code
_entity_poly.pdbx_strand_id
1 'polypeptide(L)' 'MNVQLLVTHTDFCLPNLECELQNAGINYRITYIEDNPGLVATYHLRHSPNIFVNDKLVFRHQPSQAELEAYFHG' A
#
# COMPACT_ATOMS: atom_id res chain seq x y z
N MET A 1 -12.30 -6.81 -0.90
CA MET A 1 -11.53 -5.76 -1.59
C MET A 1 -10.14 -6.29 -1.87
N ASN A 2 -9.53 -5.90 -2.99
CA ASN A 2 -8.17 -6.32 -3.32
C ASN A 2 -7.17 -5.21 -2.97
N VAL A 3 -6.52 -5.31 -1.82
CA VAL A 3 -5.54 -4.31 -1.37
C VAL A 3 -4.13 -4.80 -1.68
N GLN A 4 -3.33 -3.95 -2.32
CA GLN A 4 -1.96 -4.26 -2.70
C GLN A 4 -1.03 -3.14 -2.26
N LEU A 5 0.03 -3.50 -1.55
CA LEU A 5 1.10 -2.61 -1.12
C LEU A 5 2.26 -2.73 -2.09
N LEU A 6 2.61 -1.64 -2.75
CA LEU A 6 3.80 -1.52 -3.59
C LEU A 6 4.86 -0.78 -2.77
N VAL A 7 5.83 -1.55 -2.29
CA VAL A 7 6.85 -1.10 -1.33
C VAL A 7 8.23 -1.53 -1.80
N THR A 8 9.27 -0.93 -1.22
CA THR A 8 10.64 -1.41 -1.35
C THR A 8 10.97 -2.47 -0.29
N HIS A 9 11.95 -3.33 -0.55
CA HIS A 9 12.50 -4.26 0.45
C HIS A 9 13.06 -3.52 1.69
N THR A 10 13.47 -2.26 1.51
CA THR A 10 13.98 -1.39 2.58
C THR A 10 12.94 -0.38 3.08
N ASP A 11 11.65 -0.62 2.85
CA ASP A 11 10.60 0.31 3.30
C ASP A 11 10.41 0.23 4.82
N PHE A 12 10.92 1.24 5.53
CA PHE A 12 10.84 1.30 6.99
C PHE A 12 9.42 1.53 7.52
N CYS A 13 8.50 2.01 6.67
CA CYS A 13 7.11 2.24 7.05
C CYS A 13 6.26 0.97 6.97
N LEU A 14 6.76 -0.10 6.31
CA LEU A 14 6.00 -1.32 6.07
C LEU A 14 5.47 -1.97 7.36
N PRO A 15 6.25 -2.20 8.43
CA PRO A 15 5.73 -2.86 9.64
C PRO A 15 4.59 -2.08 10.31
N ASN A 16 4.69 -0.74 10.30
CA ASN A 16 3.63 0.10 10.83
C ASN A 16 2.38 0.02 9.95
N LEU A 17 2.54 0.11 8.63
CA LEU A 17 1.43 -0.01 7.68
C LEU A 17 0.71 -1.35 7.76
N GLU A 18 1.45 -2.45 7.93
CA GLU A 18 0.89 -3.78 8.16
C GLU A 18 0.05 -3.81 9.44
N CYS A 19 0.54 -3.23 10.53
CA CYS A 19 -0.19 -3.11 11.79
C CYS A 19 -1.52 -2.35 11.60
N GLU A 20 -1.47 -1.19 10.93
CA GLU A 20 -2.67 -0.39 10.66
C GLU A 20 -3.73 -1.14 9.84
N LEU A 21 -3.31 -1.84 8.78
CA LEU A 21 -4.20 -2.63 7.94
C LEU A 21 -4.79 -3.83 8.69
N GLN A 22 -3.99 -4.50 9.52
CA GLN A 22 -4.45 -5.60 10.36
C GLN A 22 -5.45 -5.13 11.41
N ASN A 23 -5.19 -3.99 12.05
CA ASN A 23 -6.10 -3.39 13.03
C ASN A 23 -7.44 -3.00 12.40
N ALA A 24 -7.43 -2.53 11.15
CA ALA A 24 -8.64 -2.26 10.37
C ALA A 24 -9.31 -3.53 9.80
N GLY A 25 -8.76 -4.73 10.02
CA GLY A 25 -9.30 -6.00 9.51
C GLY A 25 -9.21 -6.14 7.98
N ILE A 26 -8.25 -5.45 7.35
CA ILE A 26 -8.09 -5.40 5.90
C ILE A 26 -7.04 -6.42 5.46
N ASN A 27 -7.45 -7.35 4.60
CA ASN A 27 -6.50 -8.25 3.93
C ASN A 27 -5.74 -7.51 2.82
N TYR A 28 -4.43 -7.70 2.76
CA TYR A 28 -3.55 -7.09 1.76
C TYR A 28 -2.54 -8.10 1.19
N ARG A 29 -1.97 -7.76 0.03
CA ARG A 29 -0.78 -8.43 -0.53
C ARG A 29 0.36 -7.42 -0.64
N ILE A 30 1.58 -7.89 -0.41
CA ILE A 30 2.79 -7.07 -0.62
C ILE A 30 3.36 -7.40 -2.00
N THR A 31 3.84 -6.38 -2.69
CA THR A 31 4.56 -6.49 -3.96
C THR A 31 5.77 -5.59 -3.89
N TYR A 32 6.95 -6.21 -3.91
CA TYR A 32 8.20 -5.49 -3.95
C TYR A 32 8.43 -4.95 -5.36
N ILE A 33 8.64 -3.63 -5.44
CA ILE A 33 8.79 -2.94 -6.73
C ILE A 33 10.12 -3.28 -7.40
N GLU A 34 11.14 -3.63 -6.62
CA GLU A 34 12.46 -4.07 -7.09
C GLU A 34 12.37 -5.39 -7.87
N ASP A 35 11.46 -6.27 -7.46
CA ASP A 35 11.22 -7.55 -8.13
C ASP A 35 10.31 -7.40 -9.36
N ASN A 36 9.69 -6.23 -9.55
CA ASN A 36 8.68 -5.97 -10.58
C ASN A 36 8.88 -4.60 -11.26
N PRO A 37 10.00 -4.39 -12.00
CA PRO A 37 10.34 -3.09 -12.59
C PRO A 37 9.27 -2.55 -13.56
N GLY A 38 8.48 -3.42 -14.18
CA GLY A 38 7.37 -3.03 -15.06
C GLY A 38 6.27 -2.25 -14.33
N LEU A 39 6.04 -2.50 -13.03
CA LEU A 39 5.04 -1.79 -12.24
C LEU A 39 5.48 -0.35 -11.94
N VAL A 40 6.78 -0.15 -11.66
CA VAL A 40 7.35 1.19 -11.42
C VAL A 40 7.15 2.08 -12.64
N ALA A 41 7.46 1.56 -13.82
CA ALA A 41 7.30 2.29 -15.08
C ALA A 41 5.82 2.57 -15.40
N THR A 42 4.95 1.57 -15.24
CA THR A 42 3.51 1.70 -15.54
C THR A 42 2.85 2.76 -14.68
N TYR A 43 3.13 2.75 -13.36
CA TYR A 43 2.47 3.63 -12.40
C TYR A 43 3.28 4.89 -12.04
N HIS A 44 4.43 5.10 -12.70
CA HIS A 44 5.34 6.22 -12.45
C HIS A 44 5.68 6.40 -10.96
N LEU A 45 5.93 5.27 -10.28
CA LEU A 45 6.20 5.26 -8.85
C LEU A 45 7.57 5.88 -8.60
N ARG A 46 7.63 6.91 -7.73
CA ARG A 46 8.87 7.60 -7.37
C ARG A 46 9.28 7.37 -5.93
N HIS A 47 8.34 7.01 -5.08
CA HIS A 47 8.50 6.84 -3.63
C HIS A 47 7.65 5.67 -3.17
N SER A 48 8.03 5.04 -2.07
CA SER A 48 7.24 4.05 -1.34
C SER A 48 6.82 4.62 0.03
N PRO A 49 5.76 4.11 0.67
CA PRO A 49 4.85 3.08 0.18
C PRO A 49 3.77 3.60 -0.78
N ASN A 50 3.25 2.73 -1.64
CA ASN A 50 2.03 2.99 -2.43
C ASN A 50 0.99 1.92 -2.16
N ILE A 51 -0.27 2.30 -2.11
CA ILE A 51 -1.38 1.40 -1.80
C ILE A 51 -2.37 1.45 -2.95
N PHE A 52 -2.65 0.27 -3.49
CA PHE A 52 -3.63 0.06 -4.53
C PHE A 52 -4.84 -0.68 -3.95
N VAL A 53 -6.04 -0.23 -4.33
CA VAL A 53 -7.28 -0.93 -4.03
C VAL A 53 -8.01 -1.20 -5.33
N ASN A 54 -8.23 -2.48 -5.65
CA ASN A 54 -8.80 -2.92 -6.92
C ASN A 54 -8.07 -2.29 -8.12
N ASP A 55 -6.73 -2.39 -8.12
CA ASP A 55 -5.82 -1.91 -9.16
C ASP A 55 -5.82 -0.38 -9.39
N LYS A 56 -6.42 0.39 -8.47
CA LYS A 56 -6.35 1.85 -8.45
C LYS A 56 -5.42 2.33 -7.36
N LEU A 57 -4.52 3.24 -7.69
CA LEU A 57 -3.65 3.90 -6.71
C LEU A 57 -4.49 4.81 -5.81
N VAL A 58 -4.61 4.45 -4.53
CA VAL A 58 -5.40 5.19 -3.53
C VAL A 58 -4.51 6.03 -2.64
N PHE A 59 -3.41 5.47 -2.14
CA PHE A 59 -2.46 6.17 -1.27
C PHE A 59 -1.05 6.13 -1.87
N ARG A 60 -0.35 7.26 -1.75
CA ARG A 60 1.07 7.43 -2.14
C ARG A 60 1.98 7.70 -0.93
N HIS A 61 1.47 7.42 0.25
CA HIS A 61 2.10 7.61 1.55
C HIS A 61 1.58 6.54 2.50
N GLN A 62 2.14 6.46 3.71
CA GLN A 62 1.61 5.61 4.77
C GLN A 62 0.35 6.28 5.36
N PRO A 63 -0.87 5.76 5.09
CA PRO A 63 -2.09 6.29 5.70
C PRO A 63 -2.11 6.02 7.20
N SER A 64 -2.78 6.90 7.93
CA SER A 64 -3.18 6.69 9.32
C SER A 64 -4.35 5.71 9.44
N GLN A 65 -4.56 5.15 10.64
CA GLN A 65 -5.73 4.32 10.94
C GLN A 65 -7.05 5.00 10.53
N ALA A 66 -7.19 6.29 10.86
CA ALA A 66 -8.41 7.05 10.57
C ALA A 66 -8.67 7.20 9.06
N GLU A 67 -7.62 7.34 8.24
CA GLU A 67 -7.75 7.41 6.78
C GLU A 67 -8.14 6.06 6.18
N LEU A 68 -7.58 4.97 6.71
CA LEU A 68 -8.00 3.62 6.33
C LEU A 68 -9.46 3.40 6.70
N GLU A 69 -9.86 3.72 7.93
CA GLU A 69 -11.25 3.56 8.37
C GLU A 69 -12.21 4.39 7.52
N ALA A 70 -11.88 5.66 7.26
CA ALA A 70 -12.70 6.52 6.41
C ALA A 70 -12.82 6.00 4.97
N TYR A 71 -11.77 5.39 4.42
CA TYR A 71 -11.80 4.87 3.03
C TYR A 71 -12.50 3.51 2.92
N PHE A 72 -12.29 2.61 3.88
CA PHE A 72 -12.77 1.23 3.82
C PHE A 72 -14.14 1.04 4.48
N HIS A 73 -14.53 1.92 5.40
CA HIS A 73 -15.78 1.85 6.16
C HIS A 73 -16.70 3.07 6.02
N GLY A 74 -16.26 4.13 5.31
CA GLY A 74 -17.08 5.30 4.98
C GLY A 74 -17.84 5.15 3.67
#